data_AF-A0A175RY43-F1
#
_entry.id   AF-A0A175RY43-F1
#
_cell.length_a   1.000
_cell.length_b   1.000
_cell.length_c   1.000
_cell.angle_alpha   90.00
_cell.angle_beta   90.00
_cell.angle_gamma   90.00
#
_symmetry.space_group_name_H-M   'P 1'
#
loop_
_entity.id
_entity.type
_entity.pdbx_description
1 polymer ?
#
loop_
_entity_poly.entity_id
_entity_poly.type
_entity_poly.pdbx_seq_one_letter_code
_entity_poly.pdbx_strand_id
1 'polypeptide(L)'
;MESLWSDLSAVKHEFDNADQHSGDAADAVGHAELARRIRSFSSGWDSHRRELSESIEKLAKLALNIDNAFDDSEAELVKSIAGEK
;
A
#
# COMPACT_ATOMS: atom_id res chain seq x y z
N MET A 1 -10.96 10.59 7.83
CA MET A 1 -10.17 10.28 6.61
C MET A 1 -8.70 10.07 6.94
N GLU A 2 -8.13 10.93 7.79
CA GLU A 2 -6.76 10.77 8.33
C GLU A 2 -6.44 9.36 8.85
N SER A 3 -7.32 8.74 9.64
CA SER A 3 -7.13 7.38 10.14
C SER A 3 -7.06 6.33 9.02
N LEU A 4 -7.92 6.44 8.00
CA LEU A 4 -7.91 5.54 6.84
C LEU A 4 -6.60 5.67 6.04
N TRP A 5 -6.13 6.90 5.86
CA TRP A 5 -4.85 7.16 5.18
C TRP A 5 -3.68 6.57 5.97
N SER A 6 -3.67 6.76 7.30
CA SER A 6 -2.65 6.21 8.20
C SER A 6 -2.64 4.68 8.15
N ASP A 7 -3.81 4.06 8.25
CA ASP A 7 -3.97 2.61 8.23
C ASP A 7 -3.47 2.01 6.90
N LEU A 8 -3.87 2.59 5.77
CA LEU A 8 -3.42 2.13 4.45
C LEU A 8 -1.90 2.31 4.27
N SER A 9 -1.33 3.39 4.80
CA SER A 9 0.11 3.62 4.76
C SER A 9 0.88 2.61 5.61
N ALA A 10 0.34 2.24 6.77
CA ALA A 10 0.91 1.19 7.62
C ALA A 10 0.87 -0.19 6.94
N VAL A 11 -0.25 -0.55 6.31
CA VAL A 11 -0.36 -1.80 5.55
C VAL A 11 0.63 -1.83 4.39
N LYS A 12 0.73 -0.74 3.62
CA LYS A 12 1.73 -0.63 2.54
C LYS A 12 3.16 -0.83 3.08
N HIS A 13 3.50 -0.20 4.20
CA HIS A 13 4.82 -0.32 4.80
C HIS A 13 5.14 -1.77 5.21
N GLU A 14 4.18 -2.49 5.79
CA GLU A 14 4.36 -3.89 6.14
C GLU A 14 4.58 -4.75 4.89
N PHE A 15 3.76 -4.54 3.86
CA PHE A 15 3.92 -5.23 2.58
C PHE A 15 5.28 -4.93 1.95
N ASP A 16 5.78 -3.69 2.01
CA ASP A 16 7.08 -3.31 1.45
C ASP A 16 8.27 -3.96 2.17
N ASN A 17 8.14 -4.30 3.45
CA ASN A 17 9.22 -4.87 4.28
C ASN A 17 9.13 -6.38 4.52
N ALA A 18 8.10 -7.06 4.04
CA ALA A 18 7.87 -8.48 4.29
C ALA A 18 8.88 -9.46 3.64
N ASP A 19 9.94 -8.98 2.99
CA ASP A 19 10.91 -9.82 2.28
C ASP A 19 12.25 -9.87 3.01
N GLN A 20 12.70 -11.09 3.37
CA GLN A 20 14.09 -11.32 3.80
C GLN A 20 14.57 -12.77 3.91
N HIS A 21 13.73 -13.81 3.72
CA HIS A 21 14.12 -15.17 4.18
C HIS A 21 13.97 -16.31 3.16
N SER A 22 13.55 -16.03 1.94
CA SER A 22 13.30 -17.08 0.94
C SER A 22 14.58 -17.69 0.35
N GLY A 23 15.65 -16.89 0.23
CA GLY A 23 16.97 -17.36 -0.21
C GLY A 23 17.56 -18.35 0.79
N ASP A 24 17.59 -17.96 2.06
CA ASP A 24 18.07 -18.80 3.18
C ASP A 24 17.25 -20.10 3.29
N ALA A 25 15.92 -19.99 3.16
CA ALA A 25 15.04 -21.16 3.15
C ALA A 25 15.34 -22.09 1.97
N ALA A 26 15.57 -21.56 0.76
CA ALA A 26 15.90 -22.37 -0.41
C ALA A 26 17.24 -23.09 -0.27
N ASP A 27 18.23 -22.44 0.34
CA ASP A 27 19.57 -23.03 0.55
C ASP A 27 19.56 -24.10 1.63
N ALA A 28 18.66 -24.00 2.62
CA ALA A 28 18.55 -24.96 3.72
C ALA A 28 17.90 -26.31 3.33
N VAL A 29 17.12 -26.39 2.25
CA VAL A 29 16.28 -27.58 1.97
C VAL A 29 17.06 -28.79 1.46
N GLY A 30 18.31 -28.61 1.02
CA GLY A 30 19.19 -29.66 0.49
C GLY A 30 18.73 -30.35 -0.81
N HIS A 31 17.52 -30.07 -1.29
CA HIS A 31 16.92 -30.66 -2.48
C HIS A 31 16.77 -29.62 -3.60
N ALA A 32 17.49 -29.82 -4.71
CA ALA A 32 17.59 -28.84 -5.80
C ALA A 32 16.24 -28.37 -6.36
N GLU A 33 15.31 -29.28 -6.66
CA GLU A 33 13.99 -28.91 -7.20
C GLU A 33 13.11 -28.17 -6.17
N LEU A 34 13.28 -28.46 -4.89
CA LEU A 34 12.52 -27.77 -3.84
C LEU A 34 13.08 -26.36 -3.65
N ALA A 35 14.41 -26.20 -3.64
CA ALA A 35 15.06 -24.90 -3.63
C ALA A 35 14.61 -24.03 -4.83
N ARG A 36 14.56 -24.62 -6.03
CA ARG A 36 14.04 -23.96 -7.24
C ARG A 36 12.60 -23.49 -7.06
N ARG A 37 11.72 -24.33 -6.53
CA ARG A 37 10.31 -23.98 -6.27
C ARG A 37 10.18 -22.85 -5.25
N ILE A 38 10.96 -22.87 -4.17
CA ILE A 38 10.95 -21.79 -3.15
C ILE A 38 11.39 -20.46 -3.76
N ARG A 39 12.48 -20.46 -4.55
CA ARG A 39 12.94 -19.23 -5.24
C ARG A 39 11.90 -18.72 -6.25
N SER A 40 11.27 -19.62 -7.00
CA SER A 40 10.20 -19.26 -7.95
C SER A 40 8.97 -18.69 -7.23
N PHE A 41 8.57 -19.28 -6.10
CA PHE A 41 7.49 -18.77 -5.27
C PHE A 41 7.84 -17.39 -4.73
N SER A 42 9.04 -17.20 -4.18
CA SER A 42 9.47 -15.91 -3.65
C SER A 42 9.49 -14.82 -4.69
N SER A 43 10.01 -15.09 -5.89
CA SER A 43 10.02 -14.12 -6.98
C SER A 43 8.60 -13.78 -7.45
N GLY A 44 7.73 -14.79 -7.54
CA GLY A 44 6.32 -14.56 -7.85
C GLY A 44 5.62 -13.73 -6.77
N TRP A 45 5.83 -14.08 -5.50
CA TRP A 45 5.30 -13.35 -4.35
C TRP A 45 5.77 -11.90 -4.33
N ASP A 46 7.05 -11.64 -4.62
CA ASP A 46 7.60 -10.28 -4.68
C ASP A 46 6.85 -9.40 -5.69
N SER A 47 6.59 -9.92 -6.89
CA SER A 47 5.80 -9.21 -7.91
C SER A 47 4.37 -8.93 -7.42
N HIS A 48 3.68 -9.94 -6.89
CA HIS A 48 2.29 -9.79 -6.43
C HIS A 48 2.19 -8.83 -5.23
N ARG A 49 3.16 -8.91 -4.31
CA ARG A 49 3.30 -8.01 -3.15
C ARG A 49 3.48 -6.57 -3.60
N ARG A 50 4.33 -6.33 -4.60
CA ARG A 50 4.52 -4.97 -5.16
C ARG A 50 3.24 -4.43 -5.79
N GLU A 51 2.53 -5.25 -6.57
CA GLU A 51 1.23 -4.88 -7.16
C GLU A 51 0.17 -4.55 -6.09
N LEU A 52 0.15 -5.29 -4.98
CA LEU A 52 -0.70 -5.02 -3.83
C LEU A 52 -0.32 -3.70 -3.15
N SER A 53 0.97 -3.46 -2.86
CA SER A 53 1.47 -2.19 -2.30
C SER A 53 1.08 -0.99 -3.16
N GLU A 54 1.24 -1.08 -4.48
CA GLU A 54 0.84 -0.02 -5.42
C GLU A 54 -0.67 0.23 -5.41
N SER A 55 -1.47 -0.83 -5.28
CA SER A 55 -2.93 -0.74 -5.20
C SER A 55 -3.40 -0.07 -3.91
N ILE A 56 -2.76 -0.39 -2.78
CA ILE A 56 -3.01 0.25 -1.49
C ILE A 56 -2.66 1.74 -1.55
N GLU A 57 -1.52 2.09 -2.16
CA GLU A 57 -1.13 3.49 -2.33
C GLU A 57 -2.15 4.28 -3.16
N LYS A 58 -2.64 3.70 -4.25
CA LYS A 58 -3.70 4.33 -5.07
C LYS A 58 -4.96 4.57 -4.26
N LEU A 59 -5.38 3.59 -3.44
CA LEU A 59 -6.55 3.74 -2.57
C LEU A 59 -6.35 4.85 -1.53
N ALA A 60 -5.18 4.92 -0.89
CA ALA A 60 -4.85 5.97 0.07
C ALA A 60 -4.90 7.37 -0.55
N LYS A 61 -4.38 7.53 -1.78
CA LYS A 61 -4.46 8.78 -2.53
C LYS A 61 -5.91 9.16 -2.89
N LEU A 62 -6.73 8.19 -3.28
CA LEU A 62 -8.15 8.45 -3.56
C LEU A 62 -8.88 8.93 -2.31
N ALA A 63 -8.64 8.30 -1.15
CA ALA A 63 -9.19 8.75 0.12
C ALA A 63 -8.78 10.20 0.43
N LEU A 64 -7.49 10.52 0.34
CA LEU A 64 -7.00 11.89 0.58
C LEU A 64 -7.63 12.92 -0.38
N ASN A 65 -7.76 12.58 -1.67
CA ASN A 65 -8.37 13.48 -2.64
C ASN A 65 -9.85 13.75 -2.35
N ILE A 66 -10.58 12.75 -1.89
CA ILE A 66 -11.98 12.92 -1.49
C ILE A 66 -12.06 13.84 -0.27
N ASP A 67 -11.16 13.69 0.70
CA ASP A 67 -11.13 14.51 1.93
C ASP A 67 -10.90 15.99 1.57
N ASN A 68 -9.87 16.26 0.76
CA ASN A 68 -9.57 17.59 0.28
C ASN A 68 -10.75 18.21 -0.50
N ALA A 69 -11.46 17.43 -1.31
CA ALA A 69 -12.61 17.92 -2.06
C ALA A 69 -13.80 18.30 -1.15
N PHE A 70 -13.97 17.62 -0.01
CA PHE A 70 -14.96 17.99 1.00
C PHE A 70 -14.54 19.27 1.73
N ASP A 71 -13.28 19.38 2.13
CA ASP A 71 -12.74 20.59 2.79
C ASP A 71 -12.85 21.83 1.88
N ASP A 72 -12.51 21.68 0.60
CA ASP A 72 -12.65 22.76 -0.40
C ASP A 72 -14.12 23.17 -0.56
N SER A 73 -15.03 22.19 -0.62
CA SER A 73 -16.47 22.45 -0.73
C SER A 73 -17.01 23.15 0.52
N GLU A 74 -16.56 22.75 1.71
CA GLU A 74 -16.92 23.39 2.97
C GLU A 74 -16.40 24.83 3.04
N ALA A 75 -15.15 25.07 2.65
CA ALA A 75 -14.57 26.41 2.62
C ALA A 75 -15.35 27.36 1.70
N GLU A 76 -15.77 26.90 0.52
CA GLU A 76 -16.60 27.68 -0.39
C GLU A 76 -18.00 27.96 0.17
N LEU A 77 -18.61 26.99 0.86
CA LEU A 77 -19.89 27.20 1.55
C LEU A 77 -19.76 28.22 2.69
N VAL A 78 -18.69 28.16 3.49
CA VAL A 78 -18.42 29.10 4.57
C VAL A 78 -18.26 30.53 4.03
N LYS A 79 -17.47 30.73 2.97
CA LYS A 79 -17.33 32.03 2.30
C LYS A 79 -18.69 32.56 1.81
N SER A 80 -19.45 31.70 1.14
CA SER A 80 -20.78 32.03 0.63
C SER A 80 -21.74 32.49 1.74
N ILE A 81 -21.74 31.81 2.89
CA ILE A 81 -22.55 32.17 4.06
C ILE A 81 -22.05 33.46 4.73
N ALA A 82 -20.73 33.65 4.81
CA ALA A 82 -20.12 34.85 5.37
C ALA A 82 -20.32 36.10 4.49
N GLY A 83 -20.85 35.95 3.27
CA GLY A 83 -21.01 37.03 2.30
C GLY A 83 -19.68 37.47 1.66
N GLU A 84 -18.62 36.69 1.87
CA GLU A 84 -17.33 36.85 1.22
C GLU A 84 -17.43 36.17 -0.16
N LYS A 85 -17.33 36.96 -1.23
CA LYS A 85 -17.29 36.44 -2.60
C LYS A 85 -15.88 35.99 -2.97
#